data_AF-A0A7R9P6Q1-F1
#
_entry.id   AF-A0A7R9P6Q1-F1
#
_cell.length_a   1.000
_cell.length_b   1.000
_cell.length_c   1.000
_cell.angle_alpha   90.00
_cell.angle_beta   90.00
_cell.angle_gamma   90.00
#
_symmetry.space_group_name_H-M   'P 1'
#
loop_
_entity.id
_entity.type
_entity.pdbx_description
1 polymer ?
#
loop_
_entity_poly.entity_id
_entity_poly.type
_entity_poly.pdbx_seq_one_letter_code
_entity_poly.pdbx_strand_id
1 'polypeptide(L)'
;MKIPETSVGVEENYTLPPQSGMNSSLSRDQLIDIPIDHKRSRYPFSIVWTPIPFLTWILPFIGHMGIATSNGVIRDFAGPYVVAEDNMAFGRPTKYWQLKSHLARGGVTGWDNAVREASEVYKTRMHFRTMCQLLGYQGIAVVMEELLKIVKSLVQGNILQFTKTLMEAMPKVCKLPRYDYGSPGVLGYYHAQLNDIVQYPDARTELFHSFREFGNTILFCLLMEQALSQEEVCDLLHAAPFQNILPRPHCKDGEKPETKQKRLEVKYSSLQIVPSVEKLGTPKQSMIAREGDLLTRERLCCGLSIFEVVLSRLRSFLDDPIWMGPAPTNGVMNVDECTEFHRLWSALQFVYCIPVGGTEFTVE
;
A
#
# COMPACT_ATOMS: atom_id res chain seq x y z
N MET A 1 -43.42 32.01 -16.90
CA MET A 1 -44.78 32.16 -16.37
C MET A 1 -44.98 31.09 -15.31
N LYS A 2 -45.66 31.44 -14.21
CA LYS A 2 -45.61 30.84 -12.87
C LYS A 2 -45.85 29.32 -12.77
N ILE A 3 -45.14 28.74 -11.80
CA ILE A 3 -45.40 27.44 -11.15
C ILE A 3 -46.74 27.52 -10.39
N PRO A 4 -47.56 26.45 -10.33
CA PRO A 4 -48.57 26.29 -9.29
C PRO A 4 -48.10 25.31 -8.20
N GLU A 5 -48.20 25.78 -6.96
CA GLU A 5 -48.09 25.03 -5.72
C GLU A 5 -49.29 24.08 -5.56
N THR A 6 -49.06 22.88 -5.03
CA THR A 6 -50.08 22.15 -4.27
C THR A 6 -49.42 21.52 -3.05
N SER A 7 -49.86 22.00 -1.90
CA SER A 7 -49.54 21.54 -0.56
C SER A 7 -50.45 20.37 -0.18
N VAL A 8 -49.86 19.28 0.31
CA VAL A 8 -50.56 18.32 1.18
C VAL A 8 -49.57 17.94 2.28
N GLY A 9 -49.89 18.34 3.51
CA GLY A 9 -49.11 18.04 4.70
C GLY A 9 -49.41 16.64 5.23
N VAL A 10 -48.36 16.02 5.79
CA VAL A 10 -48.48 14.96 6.79
C VAL A 10 -47.43 15.29 7.86
N GLU A 11 -47.91 15.70 9.03
CA GLU A 11 -47.12 15.86 10.25
C GLU A 11 -46.81 14.47 10.82
N GLU A 12 -45.53 14.13 10.94
CA GLU A 12 -45.08 13.12 11.90
C GLU A 12 -44.11 13.76 12.90
N ASN A 13 -44.60 13.88 14.13
CA ASN A 13 -43.88 14.40 15.29
C ASN A 13 -42.83 13.39 15.76
N TYR A 14 -41.56 13.66 15.46
CA TYR A 14 -40.44 13.10 16.23
C TYR A 14 -39.80 14.22 17.07
N THR A 15 -40.10 14.20 18.36
CA THR A 15 -39.47 15.03 19.38
C THR A 15 -37.98 14.71 19.50
N LEU A 16 -37.13 15.63 19.01
CA LEU A 16 -35.71 15.67 19.35
C LEU A 16 -35.52 16.23 20.77
N PRO A 17 -34.53 15.76 21.55
CA PRO A 17 -34.21 16.34 22.84
C PRO A 17 -33.64 17.76 22.66
N PRO A 18 -33.73 18.64 23.69
CA PRO A 18 -33.54 20.07 23.51
C PRO A 18 -32.08 20.37 23.14
N GLN A 19 -31.91 21.04 21.99
CA GLN A 19 -30.66 21.68 21.62
C GLN A 19 -30.39 22.81 22.61
N SER A 20 -29.41 22.62 23.50
CA SER A 20 -28.79 23.71 24.24
C SER A 20 -28.11 24.63 23.23
N GLY A 21 -28.62 25.85 23.11
CA GLY A 21 -28.31 26.79 22.04
C GLY A 21 -26.82 27.15 21.93
N MET A 22 -26.37 27.29 20.69
CA MET A 22 -25.24 28.14 20.32
C MET A 22 -25.78 29.26 19.42
N ASN A 23 -25.76 30.47 19.96
CA ASN A 23 -26.21 31.69 19.31
C ASN A 23 -25.45 31.98 18.02
N SER A 24 -26.22 32.40 17.03
CA SER A 24 -25.80 33.03 15.77
C SER A 24 -25.10 34.37 16.03
N SER A 25 -23.76 34.38 16.12
CA SER A 25 -22.85 35.46 15.72
C SER A 25 -21.47 35.26 16.35
N LEU A 26 -20.65 34.36 15.80
CA LEU A 26 -19.23 34.30 16.15
C LEU A 26 -18.49 35.32 15.27
N SER A 27 -17.81 36.27 15.90
CA SER A 27 -16.99 37.29 15.22
C SER A 27 -15.77 36.64 14.53
N ARG A 28 -15.19 37.32 13.53
CA ARG A 28 -14.06 36.81 12.71
C ARG A 28 -12.85 36.31 13.54
N ASP A 29 -12.68 36.83 14.74
CA ASP A 29 -11.59 36.47 15.66
C ASP A 29 -11.93 35.30 16.59
N GLN A 30 -13.20 34.88 16.69
CA GLN A 30 -13.65 33.74 17.54
C GLN A 30 -13.65 32.38 16.81
N LEU A 31 -13.47 32.35 15.49
CA LEU A 31 -13.32 31.12 14.71
C LEU A 31 -11.91 30.50 14.81
N ILE A 32 -11.00 31.15 15.55
CA ILE A 32 -9.57 30.82 15.60
C ILE A 32 -9.23 29.84 16.74
N ASP A 33 -10.05 29.73 17.80
CA ASP A 33 -9.76 28.86 18.95
C ASP A 33 -11.01 28.10 19.42
N ILE A 34 -11.55 27.21 18.58
CA ILE A 34 -12.56 26.26 19.09
C ILE A 34 -11.83 25.24 19.97
N PRO A 35 -12.22 25.08 21.24
CA PRO A 35 -11.47 24.28 22.19
C PRO A 35 -11.41 22.81 21.76
N ILE A 36 -10.19 22.25 21.84
CA ILE A 36 -9.93 20.82 21.60
C ILE A 36 -10.29 20.03 22.86
N ASP A 37 -11.06 18.96 22.70
CA ASP A 37 -11.37 18.02 23.81
C ASP A 37 -10.61 16.71 23.60
N HIS A 38 -9.46 16.58 24.28
CA HIS A 38 -8.65 15.37 24.24
C HIS A 38 -9.32 14.15 24.87
N LYS A 39 -10.18 14.34 25.88
CA LYS A 39 -10.85 13.23 26.58
C LYS A 39 -11.85 12.55 25.66
N ARG A 40 -12.59 13.34 24.89
CA ARG A 40 -13.57 12.88 23.90
C ARG A 40 -12.99 12.75 22.49
N SER A 41 -11.69 13.01 22.31
CA SER A 41 -11.00 13.01 21.02
C SER A 41 -11.73 13.86 19.96
N ARG A 42 -12.09 15.10 20.33
CA ARG A 42 -12.72 16.08 19.43
C ARG A 42 -11.73 17.15 19.02
N TYR A 43 -11.46 17.23 17.73
CA TYR A 43 -10.46 18.14 17.15
C TYR A 43 -11.06 19.02 16.04
N PRO A 44 -11.94 19.98 16.37
CA PRO A 44 -12.65 20.80 15.38
C PRO A 44 -11.70 21.45 14.37
N PHE A 45 -12.04 21.36 13.08
CA PHE A 45 -11.28 21.92 11.95
C PHE A 45 -9.80 21.50 11.90
N SER A 46 -9.47 20.32 12.40
CA SER A 46 -8.07 19.90 12.53
C SER A 46 -7.69 18.79 11.57
N ILE A 47 -6.44 18.82 11.11
CA ILE A 47 -5.74 17.62 10.66
C ILE A 47 -5.19 16.93 11.90
N VAL A 48 -5.50 15.66 12.07
CA VAL A 48 -5.01 14.86 13.19
C VAL A 48 -3.98 13.85 12.70
N TRP A 49 -3.02 13.53 13.54
CA TRP A 49 -1.96 12.60 13.21
C TRP A 49 -1.74 11.64 14.38
N THR A 50 -1.63 10.37 14.05
CA THR A 50 -1.36 9.29 15.00
C THR A 50 -0.13 8.51 14.55
N PRO A 51 0.75 8.12 15.48
CA PRO A 51 1.90 7.29 15.14
C PRO A 51 1.39 5.96 14.63
N ILE A 52 1.88 5.53 13.47
CA ILE A 52 1.69 4.15 13.03
C ILE A 52 2.65 3.32 13.87
N PRO A 53 2.16 2.36 14.69
CA PRO A 53 3.00 1.49 15.49
C PRO A 53 4.19 1.00 14.67
N PHE A 54 5.37 1.15 15.26
CA PHE A 54 6.65 0.74 14.71
C PHE A 54 7.18 1.56 13.51
N LEU A 55 6.36 2.06 12.60
CA LEU A 55 6.81 2.88 11.45
C LEU A 55 7.23 4.29 11.87
N THR A 56 6.42 4.92 12.72
CA THR A 56 6.64 6.29 13.17
C THR A 56 7.83 6.42 14.14
N TRP A 57 8.26 5.34 14.76
CA TRP A 57 9.40 5.37 15.70
C TRP A 57 10.75 5.56 14.99
N ILE A 58 10.82 5.17 13.72
CA ILE A 58 12.03 5.23 12.88
C ILE A 58 12.02 6.50 12.02
N LEU A 59 10.85 6.83 11.47
CA LEU A 59 10.63 8.01 10.65
C LEU A 59 9.60 8.89 11.38
N PRO A 60 10.03 9.75 12.32
CA PRO A 60 9.14 10.47 13.24
C PRO A 60 8.18 11.47 12.56
N PHE A 61 8.38 11.70 11.27
CA PHE A 61 7.53 12.51 10.40
C PHE A 61 6.50 11.68 9.61
N ILE A 62 6.67 10.36 9.49
CA ILE A 62 5.70 9.47 8.86
C ILE A 62 4.75 8.95 9.93
N GLY A 63 3.46 9.11 9.70
CA GLY A 63 2.40 8.55 10.53
C GLY A 63 1.08 8.64 9.80
N HIS A 64 0.01 8.24 10.48
CA HIS A 64 -1.30 8.15 9.88
C HIS A 64 -2.08 9.44 10.12
N MET A 65 -2.73 9.93 9.08
CA MET A 65 -3.40 11.22 9.09
C MET A 65 -4.91 11.06 8.93
N GLY A 66 -5.65 11.77 9.77
CA GLY A 66 -7.09 11.94 9.65
C GLY A 66 -7.44 13.42 9.50
N ILE A 67 -8.65 13.69 9.03
CA ILE A 67 -9.20 15.06 8.96
C ILE A 67 -10.47 15.13 9.78
N ALA A 68 -10.61 16.16 10.59
CA ALA A 68 -11.75 16.33 11.46
C ALA A 68 -12.76 17.35 10.92
N THR A 69 -14.04 17.07 11.18
CA THR A 69 -15.16 17.98 10.87
C THR A 69 -15.14 19.21 11.78
N SER A 70 -16.06 20.14 11.55
CA SER A 70 -16.30 21.32 12.39
C SER A 70 -16.65 20.98 13.84
N ASN A 71 -17.31 19.84 14.07
CA ASN A 71 -17.65 19.31 15.40
C ASN A 71 -16.51 18.48 16.01
N GLY A 72 -15.38 18.36 15.31
CA GLY A 72 -14.19 17.65 15.77
C GLY A 72 -14.24 16.13 15.65
N VAL A 73 -15.22 15.58 14.92
CA VAL A 73 -15.30 14.14 14.59
C VAL A 73 -14.24 13.83 13.55
N ILE A 74 -13.40 12.83 13.84
CA ILE A 74 -12.28 12.45 12.97
C ILE A 74 -12.79 11.53 11.86
N ARG A 75 -12.47 11.85 10.61
CA ARG A 75 -12.56 10.95 9.45
C ARG A 75 -11.19 10.37 9.20
N ASP A 76 -11.10 9.06 9.37
CA ASP A 76 -9.86 8.33 9.28
C ASP A 76 -9.80 7.41 8.06
N PHE A 77 -8.79 7.62 7.24
CA PHE A 77 -8.60 6.99 5.95
C PHE A 77 -7.84 5.65 6.11
N ALA A 78 -8.44 4.74 6.89
CA ALA A 78 -7.79 3.58 7.49
C ALA A 78 -7.34 2.48 6.51
N GLY A 79 -7.97 2.37 5.35
CA GLY A 79 -7.73 1.25 4.42
C GLY A 79 -8.58 1.35 3.15
N PRO A 80 -8.34 0.48 2.15
CA PRO A 80 -9.15 0.46 0.94
C PRO A 80 -10.63 0.38 1.28
N TYR A 81 -11.43 1.28 0.72
CA TYR A 81 -12.88 1.35 0.95
C TYR A 81 -13.33 1.63 2.40
N VAL A 82 -12.40 1.88 3.34
CA VAL A 82 -12.71 2.06 4.76
C VAL A 82 -12.33 3.47 5.19
N VAL A 83 -13.36 4.24 5.58
CA VAL A 83 -13.20 5.49 6.33
C VAL A 83 -13.79 5.27 7.71
N ALA A 84 -12.94 5.14 8.72
CA ALA A 84 -13.38 5.03 10.11
C ALA A 84 -13.81 6.40 10.65
N GLU A 85 -14.80 6.39 11.53
CA GLU A 85 -15.31 7.58 12.20
C GLU A 85 -14.91 7.50 13.68
N ASP A 86 -14.35 8.59 14.22
CA ASP A 86 -13.89 8.76 15.60
C ASP A 86 -12.72 7.87 16.08
N ASN A 87 -12.57 6.67 15.54
CA ASN A 87 -11.49 5.75 15.86
C ASN A 87 -10.48 5.70 14.71
N MET A 88 -9.30 6.27 14.92
CA MET A 88 -8.21 6.12 13.95
C MET A 88 -7.66 4.69 13.99
N ALA A 89 -7.23 4.20 12.82
CA ALA A 89 -6.73 2.84 12.59
C ALA A 89 -5.58 2.44 13.50
N PHE A 90 -4.78 3.41 13.94
CA PHE A 90 -3.55 3.18 14.70
C PHE A 90 -3.58 3.80 16.11
N GLY A 91 -4.78 4.05 16.65
CA GLY A 91 -4.96 4.61 17.98
C GLY A 91 -5.12 6.13 18.01
N ARG A 92 -5.28 6.71 19.21
CA ARG A 92 -5.70 8.11 19.38
C ARG A 92 -4.67 9.09 18.80
N PRO A 93 -5.12 10.23 18.23
CA PRO A 93 -4.21 11.26 17.75
C PRO A 93 -3.22 11.72 18.81
N THR A 94 -1.95 11.83 18.44
CA THR A 94 -0.88 12.37 19.30
C THR A 94 -0.44 13.77 18.87
N LYS A 95 -0.74 14.16 17.62
CA LYS A 95 -0.51 15.51 17.08
C LYS A 95 -1.78 15.98 16.36
N TYR A 96 -2.01 17.28 16.36
CA TYR A 96 -3.08 17.91 15.59
C TYR A 96 -2.65 19.28 15.11
N TRP A 97 -3.23 19.70 13.98
CA TRP A 97 -3.09 21.04 13.45
C TRP A 97 -4.47 21.57 13.14
N GLN A 98 -4.95 22.50 13.97
CA GLN A 98 -6.20 23.22 13.73
C GLN A 98 -6.03 24.24 12.60
N LEU A 99 -6.85 24.10 11.57
CA LEU A 99 -6.82 24.92 10.38
C LEU A 99 -7.78 26.10 10.51
N LYS A 100 -7.46 27.19 9.80
CA LYS A 100 -8.26 28.41 9.80
C LYS A 100 -9.56 28.19 9.04
N SER A 101 -10.63 27.87 9.77
CA SER A 101 -11.97 27.55 9.25
C SER A 101 -12.57 28.63 8.32
N HIS A 102 -12.24 29.90 8.53
CA HIS A 102 -12.71 31.01 7.68
C HIS A 102 -12.09 31.05 6.28
N LEU A 103 -11.00 30.32 6.04
CA LEU A 103 -10.40 30.19 4.71
C LEU A 103 -11.10 29.13 3.85
N ALA A 104 -11.94 28.29 4.46
CA ALA A 104 -12.69 27.28 3.73
C ALA A 104 -13.76 27.94 2.84
N ARG A 105 -13.83 27.52 1.58
CA ARG A 105 -14.87 27.98 0.65
C ARG A 105 -16.24 27.52 1.16
N GLY A 106 -17.12 28.46 1.48
CA GLY A 106 -18.41 28.16 2.11
C GLY A 106 -18.36 28.05 3.64
N GLY A 107 -17.27 28.49 4.28
CA GLY A 107 -17.12 28.51 5.73
C GLY A 107 -17.24 27.11 6.37
N VAL A 108 -17.88 27.05 7.53
CA VAL A 108 -18.04 25.81 8.32
C VAL A 108 -18.77 24.71 7.55
N THR A 109 -19.89 25.05 6.90
CA THR A 109 -20.68 24.10 6.13
C THR A 109 -19.94 23.64 4.87
N GLY A 110 -19.19 24.53 4.23
CA GLY A 110 -18.31 24.18 3.12
C GLY A 110 -17.21 23.18 3.51
N TRP A 111 -16.58 23.39 4.67
CA TRP A 111 -15.58 22.48 5.23
C TRP A 111 -16.15 21.07 5.46
N ASP A 112 -17.28 20.96 6.17
CA ASP A 112 -17.87 19.66 6.49
C ASP A 112 -18.35 18.91 5.25
N ASN A 113 -18.90 19.64 4.27
CA ASN A 113 -19.28 19.04 3.00
C ASN A 113 -18.07 18.51 2.24
N ALA A 114 -16.95 19.25 2.21
CA ALA A 114 -15.72 18.78 1.57
C ALA A 114 -15.14 17.54 2.27
N VAL A 115 -15.10 17.52 3.60
CA VAL A 115 -14.64 16.36 4.39
C VAL A 115 -15.53 15.14 4.14
N ARG A 116 -16.86 15.33 4.11
CA ARG A 116 -17.82 14.27 3.82
C ARG A 116 -17.68 13.74 2.40
N GLU A 117 -17.62 14.63 1.40
CA GLU A 117 -17.46 14.27 0.00
C GLU A 117 -16.15 13.49 -0.22
N ALA A 118 -15.04 13.96 0.34
CA ALA A 118 -13.76 13.25 0.30
C ALA A 118 -13.86 11.87 0.95
N SER A 119 -14.58 11.74 2.07
CA SER A 119 -14.81 10.46 2.74
C SER A 119 -15.60 9.48 1.87
N GLU A 120 -16.69 9.94 1.23
CA GLU A 120 -17.50 9.10 0.34
C GLU A 120 -16.73 8.68 -0.91
N VAL A 121 -15.93 9.59 -1.49
CA VAL A 121 -15.04 9.26 -2.59
C VAL A 121 -14.01 8.22 -2.16
N TYR A 122 -13.39 8.38 -0.99
CA TYR A 122 -12.37 7.45 -0.51
C TYR A 122 -12.90 6.05 -0.21
N LYS A 123 -14.14 5.94 0.30
CA LYS A 123 -14.84 4.65 0.48
C LYS A 123 -15.00 3.87 -0.83
N THR A 124 -14.72 4.46 -1.99
CA THR A 124 -14.77 3.80 -3.30
C THR A 124 -13.39 3.57 -3.92
N ARG A 125 -12.29 3.95 -3.26
CA ARG A 125 -10.94 3.97 -3.86
C ARG A 125 -9.95 3.02 -3.19
N MET A 126 -9.06 2.47 -4.02
CA MET A 126 -7.85 1.76 -3.58
C MET A 126 -6.66 2.71 -3.53
N HIS A 127 -5.92 2.74 -2.42
CA HIS A 127 -4.84 3.71 -2.17
C HIS A 127 -3.73 3.61 -3.20
N PHE A 128 -3.30 2.40 -3.52
CA PHE A 128 -2.26 2.16 -4.52
C PHE A 128 -2.66 2.68 -5.90
N ARG A 129 -3.93 2.58 -6.29
CA ARG A 129 -4.42 3.14 -7.56
C ARG A 129 -4.33 4.67 -7.56
N THR A 130 -4.77 5.32 -6.49
CA THR A 130 -4.67 6.79 -6.38
C THR A 130 -3.21 7.24 -6.34
N MET A 131 -2.32 6.49 -5.66
CA MET A 131 -0.88 6.75 -5.68
C MET A 131 -0.30 6.64 -7.09
N CYS A 132 -0.65 5.59 -7.85
CA CYS A 132 -0.19 5.45 -9.24
C CYS A 132 -0.61 6.65 -10.11
N GLN A 133 -1.88 7.08 -9.99
CA GLN A 133 -2.41 8.21 -10.77
C GLN A 133 -1.72 9.54 -10.43
N LEU A 134 -1.43 9.78 -9.15
CA LEU A 134 -0.83 11.04 -8.70
C LEU A 134 0.69 11.09 -8.93
N LEU A 135 1.39 9.97 -8.74
CA LEU A 135 2.84 9.90 -8.91
C LEU A 135 3.24 9.80 -10.38
N GLY A 136 2.44 9.11 -11.19
CA GLY A 136 2.81 8.71 -12.55
C GLY A 136 4.08 7.85 -12.59
N TYR A 137 4.56 7.53 -13.79
CA TYR A 137 5.76 6.70 -13.97
C TYR A 137 7.00 7.27 -13.28
N GLN A 138 7.23 8.58 -13.42
CA GLN A 138 8.42 9.22 -12.86
C GLN A 138 8.40 9.20 -11.32
N GLY A 139 7.26 9.51 -10.70
CA GLY A 139 7.14 9.48 -9.25
C GLY A 139 7.30 8.06 -8.69
N ILE A 140 6.68 7.06 -9.33
CA ILE A 140 6.85 5.65 -8.95
C ILE A 140 8.32 5.24 -9.06
N ALA A 141 9.00 5.58 -10.15
CA ALA A 141 10.41 5.23 -10.35
C ALA A 141 11.32 5.81 -9.25
N VAL A 142 11.12 7.08 -8.88
CA VAL A 142 11.89 7.73 -7.80
C VAL A 142 11.61 7.07 -6.45
N VAL A 143 10.33 6.81 -6.13
CA VAL A 143 9.96 6.13 -4.87
C VAL A 143 10.61 4.76 -4.79
N MET A 144 10.56 3.96 -5.86
CA MET A 144 11.20 2.64 -5.93
C MET A 144 12.71 2.71 -5.74
N GLU A 145 13.37 3.68 -6.36
CA GLU A 145 14.82 3.89 -6.25
C GLU A 145 15.22 4.26 -4.81
N GLU A 146 14.49 5.15 -4.14
CA GLU A 146 14.75 5.51 -2.74
C GLU A 146 14.48 4.36 -1.78
N LEU A 147 13.40 3.59 -2.01
CA LEU A 147 13.11 2.39 -1.23
C LEU A 147 14.23 1.35 -1.36
N LEU A 148 14.79 1.17 -2.56
CA LEU A 148 15.94 0.29 -2.77
C LEU A 148 17.19 0.76 -2.01
N LYS A 149 17.43 2.07 -1.89
CA LYS A 149 18.54 2.61 -1.10
C LYS A 149 18.35 2.34 0.40
N ILE A 150 17.14 2.54 0.91
CA ILE A 150 16.79 2.23 2.31
C ILE A 150 17.04 0.75 2.58
N VAL A 151 16.52 -0.13 1.72
CA VAL A 151 16.69 -1.57 1.84
C VAL A 151 18.15 -1.98 1.74
N LYS A 152 18.94 -1.39 0.84
CA LYS A 152 20.38 -1.64 0.76
C LYS A 152 21.07 -1.35 2.09
N SER A 153 20.79 -0.17 2.68
CA SER A 153 21.36 0.21 3.98
C SER A 153 20.93 -0.74 5.10
N LEU A 154 19.69 -1.22 5.06
CA LEU A 154 19.14 -2.13 6.06
C LEU A 154 19.77 -3.53 5.97
N VAL A 155 19.87 -4.06 4.75
CA VAL A 155 20.43 -5.39 4.46
C VAL A 155 21.93 -5.41 4.75
N GLN A 156 22.70 -4.44 4.23
CA GLN A 156 24.16 -4.39 4.39
C GLN A 156 24.61 -3.79 5.73
N GLY A 157 23.69 -3.17 6.48
CA GLY A 157 23.94 -2.65 7.82
C GLY A 157 23.43 -3.60 8.90
N ASN A 158 22.25 -3.28 9.46
CA ASN A 158 21.71 -3.95 10.64
C ASN A 158 21.51 -5.46 10.42
N ILE A 159 20.85 -5.86 9.33
CA ILE A 159 20.53 -7.28 9.11
C ILE A 159 21.82 -8.09 8.94
N LEU A 160 22.80 -7.59 8.19
CA LEU A 160 24.10 -8.25 8.03
C LEU A 160 24.83 -8.38 9.37
N GLN A 161 24.85 -7.33 10.18
CA GLN A 161 25.52 -7.36 11.49
C GLN A 161 24.88 -8.37 12.43
N PHE A 162 23.54 -8.38 12.53
CA PHE A 162 22.82 -9.38 13.31
C PHE A 162 23.04 -10.80 12.78
N THR A 163 23.05 -10.96 11.45
CA THR A 163 23.29 -12.27 10.83
C THR A 163 24.67 -12.80 11.22
N LYS A 164 25.72 -11.97 11.18
CA LYS A 164 27.07 -12.37 11.61
C LYS A 164 27.10 -12.77 13.08
N THR A 165 26.57 -11.92 13.96
CA THR A 165 26.53 -12.18 15.41
C THR A 165 25.75 -13.46 15.73
N LEU A 166 24.56 -13.65 15.16
CA LEU A 166 23.74 -14.83 15.44
C LEU A 166 24.31 -16.09 14.81
N MET A 167 25.00 -16.00 13.67
CA MET A 167 25.66 -17.16 13.07
C MET A 167 26.84 -17.65 13.92
N GLU A 168 27.48 -16.78 14.71
CA GLU A 168 28.47 -17.20 15.71
C GLU A 168 27.83 -17.96 16.89
N ALA A 169 26.62 -17.55 17.30
CA ALA A 169 25.83 -18.20 18.35
C ALA A 169 25.10 -19.47 17.87
N MET A 170 24.95 -19.67 16.56
CA MET A 170 24.33 -20.88 16.02
C MET A 170 25.17 -22.13 16.36
N PRO A 171 24.51 -23.27 16.68
CA PRO A 171 25.21 -24.53 16.86
C PRO A 171 25.94 -24.89 15.56
N LYS A 172 27.19 -25.35 15.63
CA LYS A 172 27.96 -25.68 14.41
C LYS A 172 27.28 -26.75 13.56
N VAL A 173 26.60 -27.68 14.22
CA VAL A 173 25.88 -28.80 13.61
C VAL A 173 24.58 -29.00 14.37
N CYS A 174 23.45 -29.00 13.67
CA CYS A 174 22.13 -29.30 14.23
C CYS A 174 21.45 -30.34 13.34
N LYS A 175 21.35 -31.56 13.86
CA LYS A 175 20.77 -32.69 13.12
C LYS A 175 19.26 -32.67 13.19
N LEU A 176 18.62 -33.37 12.26
CA LEU A 176 17.21 -33.71 12.35
C LEU A 176 17.07 -35.04 13.12
N PRO A 177 16.56 -35.05 14.37
CA PRO A 177 16.40 -36.29 15.11
C PRO A 177 15.45 -37.25 14.40
N ARG A 178 15.67 -38.55 14.56
CA ARG A 178 14.79 -39.58 14.00
C ARG A 178 13.40 -39.52 14.64
N TYR A 179 12.40 -40.00 13.91
CA TYR A 179 11.01 -40.08 14.40
C TYR A 179 10.87 -40.88 15.70
N ASP A 180 11.76 -41.87 15.92
CA ASP A 180 11.80 -42.74 17.11
C ASP A 180 11.96 -41.96 18.44
N TYR A 181 12.48 -40.73 18.40
CA TYR A 181 12.64 -39.87 19.59
C TYR A 181 11.33 -39.23 20.07
N GLY A 182 10.27 -39.24 19.24
CA GLY A 182 8.98 -38.64 19.55
C GLY A 182 9.00 -37.11 19.59
N SER A 183 7.84 -36.47 19.37
CA SER A 183 7.76 -35.01 19.31
C SER A 183 8.23 -34.28 20.59
N PRO A 184 8.01 -34.79 21.83
CA PRO A 184 8.55 -34.13 23.02
C PRO A 184 10.08 -34.18 23.09
N GLY A 185 10.68 -35.29 22.67
CA GLY A 185 12.13 -35.45 22.61
C GLY A 185 12.76 -34.54 21.56
N VAL A 186 12.14 -34.45 20.38
CA VAL A 186 12.59 -33.54 19.31
C VAL A 186 12.47 -32.07 19.71
N LEU A 187 11.36 -31.68 20.35
CA LEU A 187 11.17 -30.32 20.86
C LEU A 187 12.22 -29.97 21.94
N GLY A 188 12.47 -30.88 22.89
CA GLY A 188 13.50 -30.70 23.90
C GLY A 188 14.90 -30.59 23.31
N TYR A 189 15.20 -31.36 22.26
CA TYR A 189 16.45 -31.25 21.51
C TYR A 189 16.63 -29.85 20.91
N TYR A 190 15.62 -29.32 20.21
CA TYR A 190 15.73 -27.99 19.61
C TYR A 190 15.78 -26.86 20.64
N HIS A 191 15.05 -26.97 21.75
CA HIS A 191 15.21 -26.01 22.86
C HIS A 191 16.64 -25.99 23.40
N ALA A 192 17.27 -27.14 23.56
CA ALA A 192 18.65 -27.21 24.04
C ALA A 192 19.65 -26.66 23.01
N GLN A 193 19.49 -26.99 21.72
CA GLN A 193 20.40 -26.56 20.66
C GLN A 193 20.29 -25.07 20.30
N LEU A 194 19.10 -24.49 20.44
CA LEU A 194 18.81 -23.12 20.02
C LEU A 194 18.65 -22.15 21.19
N ASN A 195 19.01 -22.56 22.42
CA ASN A 195 18.82 -21.77 23.63
C ASN A 195 19.47 -20.37 23.52
N ASP A 196 20.67 -20.29 22.94
CA ASP A 196 21.39 -19.01 22.80
C ASP A 196 20.70 -18.05 21.83
N ILE A 197 20.00 -18.59 20.82
CA ILE A 197 19.19 -17.79 19.88
C ILE A 197 17.86 -17.38 20.55
N VAL A 198 17.23 -18.27 21.30
CA VAL A 198 15.97 -18.00 22.03
C VAL A 198 16.16 -16.91 23.09
N GLN A 199 17.30 -16.91 23.79
CA GLN A 199 17.62 -15.94 24.83
C GLN A 199 18.22 -14.63 24.27
N TYR A 200 18.41 -14.51 22.95
CA TYR A 200 19.01 -13.32 22.37
C TYR A 200 18.06 -12.12 22.52
N PRO A 201 18.42 -11.10 23.33
CA PRO A 201 17.49 -10.06 23.76
C PRO A 201 17.01 -9.17 22.61
N ASP A 202 17.87 -8.97 21.60
CA ASP A 202 17.60 -8.02 20.50
C ASP A 202 16.90 -8.66 19.29
N ALA A 203 16.65 -9.98 19.33
CA ALA A 203 16.02 -10.70 18.21
C ALA A 203 14.60 -10.19 17.94
N ARG A 204 13.81 -9.98 18.99
CA ARG A 204 12.41 -9.56 18.89
C ARG A 204 12.25 -8.05 18.67
N THR A 205 13.12 -7.24 19.26
CA THR A 205 12.99 -5.78 19.26
C THR A 205 13.59 -5.12 18.03
N GLU A 206 14.73 -5.62 17.52
CA GLU A 206 15.50 -4.94 16.45
C GLU A 206 15.62 -5.79 15.17
N LEU A 207 15.89 -7.09 15.30
CA LEU A 207 16.10 -7.95 14.13
C LEU A 207 14.79 -8.19 13.35
N PHE A 208 13.73 -8.65 14.02
CA PHE A 208 12.43 -8.85 13.36
C PHE A 208 11.83 -7.53 12.86
N HIS A 209 12.13 -6.43 13.54
CA HIS A 209 11.76 -5.10 13.08
C HIS A 209 12.41 -4.76 11.73
N SER A 210 13.72 -5.01 11.61
CA SER A 210 14.47 -4.83 10.36
C SER A 210 13.93 -5.72 9.23
N PHE A 211 13.65 -7.00 9.51
CA PHE A 211 13.04 -7.89 8.51
C PHE A 211 11.63 -7.47 8.09
N ARG A 212 10.83 -6.93 9.03
CA ARG A 212 9.50 -6.40 8.72
C ARG A 212 9.58 -5.18 7.82
N GLU A 213 10.49 -4.24 8.08
CA GLU A 213 10.72 -3.09 7.18
C GLU A 213 11.16 -3.52 5.78
N PHE A 214 12.09 -4.48 5.71
CA PHE A 214 12.51 -5.08 4.45
C PHE A 214 11.34 -5.71 3.70
N GLY A 215 10.55 -6.55 4.36
CA GLY A 215 9.38 -7.21 3.79
C GLY A 215 8.30 -6.24 3.34
N ASN A 216 7.97 -5.23 4.16
CA ASN A 216 7.00 -4.19 3.82
C ASN A 216 7.43 -3.40 2.58
N THR A 217 8.73 -3.15 2.41
CA THR A 217 9.25 -2.49 1.22
C THR A 217 9.03 -3.34 -0.03
N ILE A 218 9.33 -4.64 0.04
CA ILE A 218 9.09 -5.58 -1.06
C ILE A 218 7.61 -5.64 -1.41
N LEU A 219 6.74 -5.74 -0.41
CA LEU A 219 5.28 -5.76 -0.59
C LEU A 219 4.78 -4.47 -1.22
N PHE A 220 5.29 -3.31 -0.80
CA PHE A 220 4.94 -2.03 -1.39
C PHE A 220 5.29 -2.01 -2.89
N CYS A 221 6.50 -2.46 -3.25
CA CYS A 221 6.92 -2.52 -4.65
C CYS A 221 5.98 -3.41 -5.49
N LEU A 222 5.64 -4.59 -4.97
CA LEU A 222 4.72 -5.53 -5.62
C LEU A 222 3.32 -4.93 -5.80
N LEU A 223 2.74 -4.38 -4.74
CA LEU A 223 1.38 -3.81 -4.77
C LEU A 223 1.29 -2.58 -5.67
N MET A 224 2.36 -1.77 -5.72
CA MET A 224 2.44 -0.62 -6.62
C MET A 224 2.48 -1.04 -8.10
N GLU A 225 3.26 -2.07 -8.46
CA GLU A 225 3.26 -2.59 -9.84
C GLU A 225 1.91 -3.20 -10.22
N GLN A 226 1.27 -3.95 -9.32
CA GLN A 226 -0.05 -4.51 -9.57
C GLN A 226 -1.09 -3.41 -9.82
N ALA A 227 -1.06 -2.33 -9.03
CA ALA A 227 -1.95 -1.19 -9.23
C ALA A 227 -1.65 -0.44 -10.53
N LEU A 228 -0.36 -0.27 -10.88
CA LEU A 228 0.04 0.35 -12.14
C LEU A 228 -0.45 -0.49 -13.34
N SER A 229 -0.30 -1.82 -13.27
CA SER A 229 -0.76 -2.74 -14.32
C SER A 229 -2.27 -2.66 -14.52
N GLN A 230 -3.05 -2.57 -13.44
CA GLN A 230 -4.51 -2.40 -13.54
C GLN A 230 -4.90 -1.08 -14.22
N GLU A 231 -4.18 0.00 -13.92
CA GLU A 231 -4.42 1.30 -14.53
C GLU A 231 -4.07 1.30 -16.02
N GLU A 232 -2.90 0.76 -16.39
CA GLU A 232 -2.47 0.65 -17.77
C GLU A 232 -3.42 -0.21 -18.62
N VAL A 233 -3.91 -1.33 -18.07
CA VAL A 233 -4.90 -2.16 -18.78
C VAL A 233 -6.20 -1.38 -19.01
N CYS A 234 -6.65 -0.58 -18.04
CA CYS A 234 -7.81 0.28 -18.24
C CYS A 234 -7.57 1.30 -19.36
N ASP A 235 -6.40 1.92 -19.42
CA ASP A 235 -6.02 2.85 -20.49
C ASP A 235 -6.02 2.17 -21.87
N LEU A 236 -5.41 0.99 -21.96
CA LEU A 236 -5.34 0.21 -23.21
C LEU A 236 -6.73 -0.21 -23.69
N LEU A 237 -7.64 -0.58 -22.79
CA LEU A 237 -9.02 -0.91 -23.14
C LEU A 237 -9.78 0.29 -23.72
N HIS A 238 -9.55 1.49 -23.17
CA HIS A 238 -10.13 2.71 -23.73
C HIS A 238 -9.47 3.15 -25.05
N ALA A 239 -8.18 2.88 -25.22
CA ALA A 239 -7.44 3.19 -26.45
C ALA A 239 -7.76 2.22 -27.61
N ALA A 240 -8.11 0.97 -27.30
CA ALA A 240 -8.27 -0.12 -28.28
C ALA A 240 -9.10 0.24 -29.53
N PRO A 241 -10.27 0.91 -29.45
CA PRO A 241 -11.06 1.26 -30.63
C PRO A 241 -10.34 2.22 -31.59
N PHE A 242 -9.47 3.08 -31.06
CA PHE A 242 -8.74 4.10 -31.81
C PHE A 242 -7.43 3.55 -32.43
N GLN A 243 -6.96 2.41 -31.93
CA GLN A 243 -5.74 1.72 -32.35
C GLN A 243 -6.01 0.45 -33.18
N ASN A 244 -7.24 0.28 -33.66
CA ASN A 244 -7.68 -0.88 -34.45
C ASN A 244 -7.54 -2.23 -33.71
N ILE A 245 -7.70 -2.22 -32.38
CA ILE A 245 -7.71 -3.44 -31.56
C ILE A 245 -9.16 -3.83 -31.32
N LEU A 246 -9.57 -4.96 -31.90
CA LEU A 246 -10.95 -5.45 -31.81
C LEU A 246 -10.98 -6.82 -31.10
N PRO A 247 -11.93 -7.02 -30.15
CA PRO A 247 -12.08 -8.31 -29.50
C PRO A 247 -12.52 -9.38 -30.51
N ARG A 248 -12.21 -10.63 -30.20
CA ARG A 248 -12.58 -11.76 -31.06
C ARG A 248 -14.11 -11.84 -31.23
N PRO A 249 -14.63 -11.79 -32.46
CA PRO A 249 -16.07 -11.81 -32.68
C PRO A 249 -16.66 -13.21 -32.49
N HIS A 250 -17.85 -13.29 -31.92
CA HIS A 250 -18.64 -14.52 -31.92
C HIS A 250 -18.96 -14.94 -33.36
N CYS A 251 -18.77 -16.22 -33.70
CA CYS A 251 -19.01 -16.77 -35.04
C CYS A 251 -20.07 -17.88 -34.95
N LYS A 252 -21.08 -17.84 -35.83
CA LYS A 252 -22.08 -18.90 -35.95
C LYS A 252 -21.52 -20.08 -36.77
N ASP A 253 -22.20 -21.23 -36.71
CA ASP A 253 -21.80 -22.41 -37.49
C ASP A 253 -21.69 -22.09 -38.99
N GLY A 254 -20.52 -22.39 -39.57
CA GLY A 254 -20.18 -22.08 -40.96
C GLY A 254 -19.58 -20.68 -41.21
N GLU A 255 -19.53 -19.80 -40.21
CA GLU A 255 -18.86 -18.49 -40.34
C GLU A 255 -17.35 -18.60 -40.10
N LYS A 256 -16.55 -18.01 -41.00
CA LYS A 256 -15.10 -17.89 -40.83
C LYS A 256 -14.75 -16.66 -39.97
N PRO A 257 -14.06 -16.83 -38.82
CA PRO A 257 -13.70 -15.72 -37.93
C PRO A 257 -12.93 -14.59 -38.61
N GLU A 258 -12.02 -14.92 -39.53
CA GLU A 258 -11.15 -13.95 -40.21
C GLU A 258 -11.97 -13.02 -41.11
N THR A 259 -13.02 -13.54 -41.74
CA THR A 259 -13.92 -12.74 -42.60
C THR A 259 -14.72 -11.77 -41.76
N LYS A 260 -15.16 -12.20 -40.57
CA LYS A 260 -15.92 -11.36 -39.63
C LYS A 260 -15.05 -10.29 -38.99
N GLN A 261 -13.80 -10.63 -38.64
CA GLN A 261 -12.81 -9.68 -38.14
C GLN A 261 -12.58 -8.54 -39.15
N LYS A 262 -12.30 -8.86 -40.43
CA LYS A 262 -12.11 -7.86 -41.49
C LYS A 262 -13.32 -6.95 -41.69
N ARG A 263 -14.54 -7.50 -41.61
CA ARG A 263 -15.77 -6.70 -41.69
C ARG A 263 -15.88 -5.70 -40.53
N LEU A 264 -15.46 -6.09 -39.33
CA LEU A 264 -15.45 -5.20 -38.17
C LEU A 264 -14.35 -4.13 -38.29
N GLU A 265 -13.17 -4.49 -38.78
CA GLU A 265 -12.09 -3.51 -39.06
C GLU A 265 -12.56 -2.43 -40.04
N VAL A 266 -13.24 -2.81 -41.12
CA VAL A 266 -13.82 -1.86 -42.08
C VAL A 266 -14.89 -1.00 -41.40
N LYS A 267 -15.78 -1.60 -40.61
CA LYS A 267 -16.85 -0.89 -39.88
C LYS A 267 -16.30 0.20 -38.94
N TYR A 268 -15.19 -0.07 -38.25
CA TYR A 268 -14.60 0.85 -37.27
C TYR A 268 -13.41 1.64 -37.81
N SER A 269 -13.08 1.53 -39.09
CA SER A 269 -11.95 2.22 -39.73
C SER A 269 -11.96 3.74 -39.52
N SER A 270 -13.13 4.38 -39.43
CA SER A 270 -13.27 5.81 -39.19
C SER A 270 -12.87 6.27 -37.79
N LEU A 271 -12.75 5.35 -36.82
CA LEU A 271 -12.32 5.65 -35.45
C LEU A 271 -10.80 5.69 -35.32
N GLN A 272 -10.07 5.15 -36.30
CA GLN A 272 -8.61 5.06 -36.22
C GLN A 272 -7.98 6.46 -36.30
N ILE A 273 -7.31 6.89 -35.23
CA ILE A 273 -6.81 8.27 -35.11
C ILE A 273 -5.67 8.53 -36.09
N VAL A 274 -4.63 7.69 -36.09
CA VAL A 274 -3.42 7.91 -36.91
C VAL A 274 -3.74 8.00 -38.40
N PRO A 275 -4.45 7.03 -39.03
CA PRO A 275 -4.80 7.13 -40.46
C PRO A 275 -5.69 8.33 -40.79
N SER A 276 -6.59 8.71 -39.87
CA SER A 276 -7.49 9.85 -40.06
C SER A 276 -6.72 11.17 -40.04
N VAL A 277 -5.79 11.34 -39.09
CA VAL A 277 -4.93 12.52 -39.00
C VAL A 277 -3.95 12.58 -40.17
N GLU A 278 -3.43 11.45 -40.64
CA GLU A 278 -2.56 11.42 -41.82
C GLU A 278 -3.26 11.84 -43.10
N LYS A 279 -4.55 11.52 -43.24
CA LYS A 279 -5.34 11.85 -44.42
C LYS A 279 -5.79 13.32 -44.45
N LEU A 280 -6.09 13.90 -43.29
CA LEU A 280 -6.78 15.20 -43.19
C LEU A 280 -5.95 16.29 -42.49
N GLY A 281 -4.91 15.91 -41.74
CA GLY A 281 -4.10 16.79 -40.93
C GLY A 281 -2.84 17.30 -41.63
N THR A 282 -2.18 18.24 -40.96
CA THR A 282 -0.87 18.77 -41.37
C THR A 282 0.26 17.77 -41.05
N PRO A 283 1.43 17.88 -41.70
CA PRO A 283 2.58 17.03 -41.39
C PRO A 283 2.99 17.04 -39.90
N LYS A 284 2.86 18.19 -39.24
CA LYS A 284 3.14 18.33 -37.80
C LYS A 284 2.12 17.55 -36.95
N GLN A 285 0.84 17.58 -37.30
CA GLN A 285 -0.19 16.83 -36.58
C GLN A 285 -0.02 15.32 -36.76
N SER A 286 0.33 14.86 -37.96
CA SER A 286 0.59 13.45 -38.22
C SER A 286 1.75 12.91 -37.39
N MET A 287 2.84 13.69 -37.26
CA MET A 287 3.98 13.32 -36.42
C MET A 287 3.58 13.22 -34.93
N ILE A 288 2.86 14.21 -34.40
CA ILE A 288 2.39 14.21 -33.00
C ILE A 288 1.43 13.03 -32.75
N ALA A 289 0.55 12.72 -33.70
CA ALA A 289 -0.39 11.60 -33.58
C ALA A 289 0.35 10.25 -33.52
N ARG A 290 1.42 10.06 -34.32
CA ARG A 290 2.25 8.85 -34.28
C ARG A 290 2.99 8.69 -32.96
N GLU A 291 3.55 9.77 -32.41
CA GLU A 291 4.21 9.73 -31.10
C GLU A 291 3.21 9.44 -29.97
N GLY A 292 2.04 10.08 -29.98
CA GLY A 292 0.99 9.85 -29.00
C GLY A 292 0.45 8.41 -29.04
N ASP A 293 0.27 7.84 -30.24
CA ASP A 293 -0.13 6.45 -30.42
C ASP A 293 0.89 5.47 -29.84
N LEU A 294 2.18 5.72 -30.07
CA LEU A 294 3.27 4.92 -29.53
C LEU A 294 3.24 4.90 -28.00
N LEU A 295 3.17 6.07 -27.37
CA LEU A 295 3.12 6.22 -25.90
C LEU A 295 1.86 5.61 -25.27
N THR A 296 0.75 5.58 -26.01
CA THR A 296 -0.52 4.99 -25.54
C THR A 296 -0.46 3.46 -25.61
N ARG A 297 0.19 2.92 -26.65
CA ARG A 297 0.31 1.47 -26.88
C ARG A 297 1.38 0.80 -26.03
N GLU A 298 2.51 1.47 -25.83
CA GLU A 298 3.66 0.95 -25.09
C GLU A 298 3.49 1.19 -23.60
N ARG A 299 2.89 0.20 -22.91
CA ARG A 299 2.70 0.16 -21.46
C ARG A 299 3.54 -0.97 -20.84
N LEU A 300 3.85 -0.87 -19.55
CA LEU A 300 4.68 -1.89 -18.87
C LEU A 300 3.97 -3.25 -18.83
N CYS A 301 2.66 -3.28 -18.61
CA CYS A 301 1.83 -4.49 -18.60
C CYS A 301 1.86 -5.29 -19.91
N CYS A 302 2.40 -4.75 -21.00
CA CYS A 302 2.56 -5.45 -22.28
C CYS A 302 3.72 -6.46 -22.31
N GLY A 303 4.55 -6.54 -21.26
CA GLY A 303 5.61 -7.56 -21.18
C GLY A 303 6.82 -7.20 -20.32
N LEU A 304 6.73 -6.15 -19.49
CA LEU A 304 7.79 -5.74 -18.58
C LEU A 304 7.33 -5.92 -17.13
N SER A 305 8.25 -6.29 -16.24
CA SER A 305 7.99 -6.37 -14.80
C SER A 305 8.99 -5.53 -14.01
N ILE A 306 8.47 -4.66 -13.15
CA ILE A 306 9.29 -3.83 -12.25
C ILE A 306 9.82 -4.71 -11.11
N PHE A 307 8.98 -5.58 -10.56
CA PHE A 307 9.28 -6.40 -9.40
C PHE A 307 10.41 -7.39 -9.67
N GLU A 308 10.49 -7.94 -10.87
CA GLU A 308 11.65 -8.75 -11.28
C GLU A 308 12.96 -7.96 -11.17
N VAL A 309 12.98 -6.72 -11.67
CA VAL A 309 14.14 -5.83 -11.58
C VAL A 309 14.46 -5.47 -10.13
N VAL A 310 13.44 -5.22 -9.31
CA VAL A 310 13.60 -4.97 -7.87
C VAL A 310 14.25 -6.17 -7.19
N LEU A 311 13.72 -7.39 -7.38
CA LEU A 311 14.28 -8.60 -6.79
C LEU A 311 15.73 -8.87 -7.25
N SER A 312 16.02 -8.62 -8.53
CA SER A 312 17.37 -8.75 -9.08
C SER A 312 18.35 -7.78 -8.40
N ARG A 313 17.93 -6.53 -8.17
CA ARG A 313 18.73 -5.55 -7.41
C ARG A 313 18.87 -5.94 -5.94
N LEU A 314 17.81 -6.43 -5.29
CA LEU A 314 17.88 -6.90 -3.90
C LEU A 314 18.87 -8.06 -3.75
N ARG A 315 18.89 -9.00 -4.70
CA ARG A 315 19.88 -10.07 -4.72
C ARG A 315 21.31 -9.53 -4.77
N SER A 316 21.54 -8.43 -5.47
CA SER A 316 22.88 -7.80 -5.54
C SER A 316 23.35 -7.20 -4.22
N PHE A 317 22.46 -6.99 -3.25
CA PHE A 317 22.81 -6.49 -1.91
C PHE A 317 23.26 -7.61 -0.96
N LEU A 318 23.13 -8.87 -1.37
CA LEU A 318 23.51 -10.07 -0.61
C LEU A 318 24.88 -10.59 -1.07
N ASP A 319 25.89 -9.71 -1.06
CA ASP A 319 27.24 -9.98 -1.54
C ASP A 319 28.19 -10.59 -0.50
N ASP A 320 27.89 -10.43 0.79
CA ASP A 320 28.68 -10.99 1.88
C ASP A 320 28.62 -12.54 1.90
N PRO A 321 29.75 -13.25 2.03
CA PRO A 321 29.77 -14.71 2.03
C PRO A 321 28.97 -15.34 3.18
N ILE A 322 28.63 -14.60 4.25
CA ILE A 322 27.83 -15.12 5.38
C ILE A 322 26.45 -15.62 4.94
N TRP A 323 25.88 -15.08 3.85
CA TRP A 323 24.56 -15.49 3.37
C TRP A 323 24.56 -16.93 2.84
N MET A 324 25.65 -17.32 2.16
CA MET A 324 25.80 -18.60 1.49
C MET A 324 26.60 -19.62 2.29
N GLY A 325 27.44 -19.17 3.22
CA GLY A 325 28.34 -20.05 3.96
C GLY A 325 29.43 -20.69 3.09
N PRO A 326 30.24 -21.58 3.68
CA PRO A 326 31.29 -22.31 2.98
C PRO A 326 30.72 -23.42 2.08
N ALA A 327 31.54 -23.84 1.11
CA ALA A 327 31.19 -24.94 0.22
C ALA A 327 30.98 -26.25 1.00
N PRO A 328 30.02 -27.10 0.58
CA PRO A 328 29.67 -28.31 1.30
C PRO A 328 30.76 -29.36 1.21
N THR A 329 31.01 -30.05 2.32
CA THR A 329 32.05 -31.08 2.44
C THR A 329 31.80 -32.30 1.55
N ASN A 330 30.52 -32.62 1.30
CA ASN A 330 30.09 -33.72 0.43
C ASN A 330 30.07 -33.35 -1.07
N GLY A 331 30.41 -32.10 -1.43
CA GLY A 331 30.39 -31.61 -2.80
C GLY A 331 29.00 -31.38 -3.41
N VAL A 332 27.94 -31.49 -2.61
CA VAL A 332 26.54 -31.33 -3.06
C VAL A 332 25.83 -30.22 -2.29
N MET A 333 25.59 -30.40 -0.98
CA MET A 333 24.89 -29.43 -0.13
C MET A 333 25.16 -29.67 1.36
N ASN A 334 25.08 -28.61 2.16
CA ASN A 334 25.17 -28.69 3.62
C ASN A 334 23.88 -29.30 4.19
N VAL A 335 23.99 -30.25 5.13
CA VAL A 335 22.85 -31.03 5.65
C VAL A 335 22.67 -30.88 7.14
N ASP A 336 23.73 -30.99 7.91
CA ASP A 336 23.66 -30.82 9.37
C ASP A 336 24.31 -29.51 9.81
N GLU A 337 25.18 -28.94 8.97
CA GLU A 337 25.91 -27.71 9.22
C GLU A 337 24.98 -26.49 9.23
N CYS A 338 25.12 -25.63 10.24
CA CYS A 338 24.35 -24.39 10.35
C CYS A 338 25.17 -23.19 9.91
N THR A 339 25.57 -23.18 8.65
CA THR A 339 26.44 -22.13 8.08
C THR A 339 25.74 -21.22 7.07
N GLU A 340 24.50 -21.53 6.71
CA GLU A 340 23.73 -20.84 5.67
C GLU A 340 22.59 -20.03 6.30
N PHE A 341 22.22 -18.89 5.70
CA PHE A 341 21.22 -17.99 6.28
C PHE A 341 19.86 -18.66 6.57
N HIS A 342 19.41 -19.60 5.74
CA HIS A 342 18.13 -20.29 5.96
C HIS A 342 18.12 -21.16 7.23
N ARG A 343 19.29 -21.62 7.72
CA ARG A 343 19.42 -22.32 9.00
C ARG A 343 19.21 -21.38 10.17
N LEU A 344 19.78 -20.18 10.08
CA LEU A 344 19.52 -19.12 11.04
C LEU A 344 18.03 -18.73 11.01
N TRP A 345 17.44 -18.56 9.82
CA TRP A 345 16.00 -18.29 9.71
C TRP A 345 15.14 -19.40 10.32
N SER A 346 15.53 -20.66 10.17
CA SER A 346 14.84 -21.79 10.80
C SER A 346 14.92 -21.73 12.34
N ALA A 347 16.04 -21.29 12.90
CA ALA A 347 16.18 -21.05 14.33
C ALA A 347 15.33 -19.86 14.81
N LEU A 348 15.31 -18.76 14.06
CA LEU A 348 14.43 -17.62 14.33
C LEU A 348 12.95 -18.01 14.24
N GLN A 349 12.60 -18.87 13.29
CA GLN A 349 11.27 -19.44 13.17
C GLN A 349 10.89 -20.27 14.38
N PHE A 350 11.81 -21.08 14.88
CA PHE A 350 11.60 -21.76 16.14
C PHE A 350 11.27 -20.77 17.27
N VAL A 351 11.99 -19.64 17.38
CA VAL A 351 11.75 -18.60 18.41
C VAL A 351 10.36 -17.99 18.31
N TYR A 352 9.91 -17.59 17.12
CA TYR A 352 8.61 -16.92 16.97
C TYR A 352 7.42 -17.89 16.95
N CYS A 353 7.65 -19.19 16.80
CA CYS A 353 6.63 -20.23 16.98
C CYS A 353 6.45 -20.66 18.45
N ILE A 354 7.29 -20.20 19.39
CA ILE A 354 7.10 -20.48 20.82
C ILE A 354 5.84 -19.75 21.31
N PRO A 355 4.84 -20.45 21.87
CA PRO A 355 3.65 -19.82 22.42
C PRO A 355 4.01 -18.85 23.55
N VAL A 356 3.42 -17.66 23.51
CA VAL A 356 3.56 -16.65 24.57
C VAL A 356 2.45 -16.78 25.61
N GLY A 357 2.62 -16.15 26.78
CA GLY A 357 1.59 -16.14 27.82
C GLY A 357 0.31 -15.45 27.34
N GLY A 358 -0.84 -15.79 27.93
CA GLY A 358 -2.16 -15.28 27.48
C GLY A 358 -2.37 -13.76 27.57
N THR A 359 -1.42 -13.02 28.14
CA THR A 359 -1.43 -11.54 28.24
C THR A 359 -0.30 -10.88 27.45
N GLU A 360 0.49 -11.65 26.71
CA GLU A 360 1.62 -11.19 25.92
C GLU A 360 1.24 -11.11 24.43
N PHE A 361 1.88 -10.19 23.71
CA PHE A 361 1.68 -10.05 22.27
C PHE A 361 2.51 -11.08 21.49
N THR A 362 1.92 -11.61 20.43
CA THR A 362 2.56 -12.47 19.43
C THR A 362 3.45 -11.68 18.47
N VAL A 363 4.16 -12.37 17.57
CA VAL A 363 5.02 -11.70 16.58
C VAL A 363 4.20 -11.12 15.43
N GLU A 364 3.11 -11.78 15.08
CA GLU A 364 2.01 -11.32 14.22
C GLU A 364 1.05 -10.39 14.97
#